data_AF-A0A946CE71-F1
#
_entry.id   AF-A0A946CE71-F1
#
_cell.length_a   1.000
_cell.length_b   1.000
_cell.length_c   1.000
_cell.angle_alpha   90.00
_cell.angle_beta   90.00
_cell.angle_gamma   90.00
#
_symmetry.space_group_name_H-M   'P 1'
#
loop_
_entity.id
_entity.type
_entity.pdbx_description
1 polymer ?
#
loop_
_entity_poly.entity_id
_entity_poly.type
_entity_poly.pdbx_seq_one_letter_code
_entity_poly.pdbx_strand_id
1 'polypeptide(L)'
;MNIFKLFGRKGFHVFTAVTIITGANGFAESGGKVWQKYVNFRQANNDLNTWTGSAKTTDLFPGIPVGLAYDVSITCQLSSDHTKILETHQWTTKDGRILSTGSGFVTYDSKRKKIFSSYSGFDQGEPFSTLIDIVKFGTNEEKREHTETLKGKTYNYSANFKWDRKTGGKTITHVGSDKDKEALKLVLVAENHGSSQEDKDIEEVTATVLKMYDLVNNKKHWSPINSENGSYQFWSSGGLLNHVTPELEKNLPAIESNSIQPKHITVVPVKAGKVAVAMFYAEGAEKMKGRPAVDHYMTRATLVFAKENGGWRFRAAHWSPITGGQGTSTNSTKK
;
A
#
# COMPACT_ATOMS: atom_id res chain seq x y z
N MET A 1 -43.06 30.45 47.39
CA MET A 1 -44.08 31.52 47.52
C MET A 1 -44.59 31.84 46.12
N ASN A 2 -45.90 31.65 45.88
CA ASN A 2 -46.75 32.14 44.77
C ASN A 2 -46.35 31.87 43.29
N ILE A 3 -47.28 31.72 42.32
CA ILE A 3 -48.58 31.01 42.27
C ILE A 3 -49.05 30.89 40.79
N PHE A 4 -49.51 29.70 40.36
CA PHE A 4 -50.38 29.42 39.17
C PHE A 4 -49.78 29.77 37.77
N LYS A 5 -50.27 29.32 36.59
CA LYS A 5 -51.37 28.44 36.09
C LYS A 5 -50.88 27.83 34.72
N LEU A 6 -51.58 27.09 33.85
CA LEU A 6 -52.99 26.71 33.66
C LEU A 6 -53.14 25.22 33.23
N PHE A 7 -53.36 24.92 31.94
CA PHE A 7 -53.70 23.59 31.38
C PHE A 7 -53.33 23.48 29.89
N GLY A 8 -53.08 22.27 29.38
CA GLY A 8 -52.97 21.98 27.94
C GLY A 8 -52.79 20.48 27.62
N ARG A 9 -53.82 19.80 27.12
CA ARG A 9 -53.75 18.37 26.72
C ARG A 9 -53.14 18.22 25.32
N LYS A 10 -52.10 17.39 25.19
CA LYS A 10 -52.00 16.20 24.28
C LYS A 10 -50.54 15.72 24.19
N GLY A 11 -50.32 14.42 24.38
CA GLY A 11 -48.98 13.82 24.29
C GLY A 11 -48.86 12.57 25.16
N PHE A 12 -49.33 11.42 24.66
CA PHE A 12 -49.00 10.14 25.28
C PHE A 12 -47.55 9.84 24.91
N HIS A 13 -46.64 9.83 25.88
CA HIS A 13 -45.26 9.38 25.70
C HIS A 13 -45.04 8.16 26.58
N VAL A 14 -45.11 6.98 25.95
CA VAL A 14 -44.69 5.74 26.58
C VAL A 14 -43.17 5.79 26.68
N PHE A 15 -42.67 6.27 27.82
CA PHE A 15 -41.27 6.11 28.19
C PHE A 15 -41.01 4.63 28.50
N THR A 16 -40.78 3.84 27.45
CA THR A 16 -40.12 2.54 27.57
C THR A 16 -38.74 2.80 28.15
N ALA A 17 -38.58 2.54 29.45
CA ALA A 17 -37.31 2.65 30.14
C ALA A 17 -36.36 1.56 29.61
N VAL A 18 -35.63 1.88 28.53
CA VAL A 18 -34.51 1.06 28.07
C VAL A 18 -33.40 1.21 29.10
N THR A 19 -33.38 0.29 30.06
CA THR A 19 -32.23 0.12 30.96
C THR A 19 -31.02 -0.22 30.11
N ILE A 20 -30.18 0.77 29.84
CA ILE A 20 -28.90 0.58 29.18
C ILE A 20 -28.00 -0.16 30.18
N ILE A 21 -28.03 -1.49 30.10
CA ILE A 21 -27.03 -2.33 30.75
C ILE A 21 -25.70 -2.00 30.07
N THR A 22 -24.85 -1.26 30.76
CA THR A 22 -23.49 -0.89 30.32
C THR A 22 -22.54 -2.09 30.42
N GLY A 23 -22.91 -3.20 29.80
CA GLY A 23 -22.02 -4.33 29.59
C GLY A 23 -20.82 -3.89 28.77
N ALA A 24 -19.62 -4.07 29.32
CA ALA A 24 -18.35 -3.63 28.72
C ALA A 24 -17.91 -4.50 27.53
N ASN A 25 -18.81 -4.68 26.56
CA ASN A 25 -18.53 -5.32 25.29
C ASN A 25 -17.73 -4.37 24.40
N GLY A 26 -16.43 -4.25 24.69
CA GLY A 26 -15.48 -3.63 23.77
C GLY A 26 -15.51 -4.38 22.44
N PHE A 27 -16.05 -3.75 21.40
CA PHE A 27 -16.15 -4.34 20.06
C PHE A 27 -14.76 -4.72 19.55
N ALA A 28 -14.45 -6.02 19.56
CA ALA A 28 -13.17 -6.53 19.10
C ALA A 28 -12.90 -6.06 17.65
N GLU A 29 -11.74 -5.46 17.42
CA GLU A 29 -11.41 -4.90 16.12
C GLU A 29 -11.33 -6.01 15.06
N SER A 30 -11.98 -5.80 13.92
CA SER A 30 -12.03 -6.80 12.86
C SER A 30 -10.64 -7.06 12.27
N GLY A 31 -10.34 -8.32 11.96
CA GLY A 31 -8.99 -8.74 11.57
C GLY A 31 -8.38 -7.95 10.40
N GLY A 32 -9.18 -7.55 9.42
CA GLY A 32 -8.73 -6.68 8.33
C GLY A 32 -8.28 -5.29 8.76
N LYS A 33 -8.87 -4.71 9.82
CA LYS A 33 -8.41 -3.44 10.40
C LYS A 33 -7.10 -3.62 11.18
N VAL A 34 -6.95 -4.73 11.91
CA VAL A 34 -5.69 -5.08 12.61
C VAL A 34 -4.56 -5.28 11.59
N TRP A 35 -4.83 -6.00 10.49
CA TRP A 35 -3.90 -6.16 9.37
C TRP A 35 -3.53 -4.82 8.73
N GLN A 36 -4.50 -3.98 8.37
CA GLN A 36 -4.23 -2.68 7.75
C GLN A 36 -3.43 -1.76 8.67
N LYS A 37 -3.71 -1.76 9.98
CA LYS A 37 -2.89 -1.04 10.98
C LYS A 37 -1.44 -1.51 10.98
N TYR A 38 -1.19 -2.81 10.83
CA TYR A 38 0.15 -3.37 10.78
C TYR A 38 0.89 -3.04 9.47
N VAL A 39 0.23 -3.16 8.31
CA VAL A 39 0.79 -2.75 7.02
C VAL A 39 1.15 -1.26 7.04
N ASN A 40 0.22 -0.41 7.51
CA ASN A 40 0.46 1.03 7.67
C ASN A 40 1.62 1.32 8.64
N PHE A 41 1.77 0.53 9.71
CA PHE A 41 2.90 0.64 10.64
C PHE A 41 4.25 0.31 9.97
N ARG A 42 4.33 -0.79 9.21
CA ARG A 42 5.56 -1.19 8.49
C ARG A 42 5.91 -0.13 7.42
N GLN A 43 4.91 0.34 6.66
CA GLN A 43 5.07 1.45 5.69
C GLN A 43 5.54 2.76 6.35
N ALA A 44 4.92 3.19 7.45
CA ALA A 44 5.26 4.44 8.15
C ALA A 44 6.66 4.43 8.80
N ASN A 45 7.34 3.28 8.84
CA ASN A 45 8.73 3.13 9.28
C ASN A 45 9.69 2.82 8.10
N ASN A 46 9.24 2.97 6.86
CA ASN A 46 9.98 2.65 5.62
C ASN A 46 10.46 1.18 5.56
N ASP A 47 9.73 0.25 6.20
CA ASP A 47 10.25 -1.10 6.41
C ASP A 47 10.08 -2.05 5.22
N LEU A 48 9.20 -1.72 4.27
CA LEU A 48 9.03 -2.43 3.00
C LEU A 48 10.22 -2.12 2.07
N ASN A 49 11.39 -2.63 2.41
CA ASN A 49 12.67 -2.31 1.80
C ASN A 49 13.65 -3.49 1.93
N THR A 50 14.82 -3.37 1.31
CA THR A 50 15.99 -4.20 1.62
C THR A 50 16.84 -3.51 2.68
N TRP A 51 17.36 -4.30 3.62
CA TRP A 51 18.03 -3.86 4.83
C TRP A 51 19.34 -4.61 4.99
N THR A 52 20.45 -3.90 5.08
CA THR A 52 21.79 -4.49 5.20
C THR A 52 22.54 -4.04 6.45
N GLY A 53 23.45 -4.89 6.90
CA GLY A 53 24.38 -4.62 7.99
C GLY A 53 25.36 -5.78 8.18
N SER A 54 26.16 -5.72 9.24
CA SER A 54 27.16 -6.74 9.56
C SER A 54 27.07 -7.13 11.04
N ALA A 55 27.35 -8.39 11.36
CA ALA A 55 27.33 -8.89 12.73
C ALA A 55 28.31 -10.07 12.94
N LYS A 56 28.28 -10.65 14.14
CA LYS A 56 28.91 -11.95 14.45
C LYS A 56 27.86 -12.90 15.00
N THR A 57 27.99 -14.18 14.67
CA THR A 57 27.09 -15.24 15.15
C THR A 57 27.25 -15.46 16.66
N THR A 58 26.14 -15.74 17.34
CA THR A 58 26.10 -16.08 18.78
C THR A 58 25.57 -17.50 18.98
N ASP A 59 25.59 -18.01 20.22
CA ASP A 59 25.04 -19.32 20.60
C ASP A 59 23.50 -19.42 20.47
N LEU A 60 22.84 -18.30 20.13
CA LEU A 60 21.40 -18.23 19.90
C LEU A 60 20.93 -19.02 18.66
N PHE A 61 21.81 -19.20 17.67
CA PHE A 61 21.49 -19.87 16.39
C PHE A 61 22.16 -21.25 16.34
N PRO A 62 21.49 -22.32 16.80
CA PRO A 62 22.11 -23.63 17.02
C PRO A 62 22.57 -24.35 15.74
N GLY A 63 22.20 -23.85 14.55
CA GLY A 63 22.70 -24.33 13.27
C GLY A 63 24.04 -23.73 12.83
N ILE A 64 24.54 -22.68 13.50
CA ILE A 64 25.66 -21.87 13.02
C ILE A 64 26.76 -21.75 14.11
N PRO A 65 28.04 -22.03 13.80
CA PRO A 65 29.13 -21.84 14.76
C PRO A 65 29.26 -20.38 15.23
N VAL A 66 29.55 -20.21 16.51
CA VAL A 66 29.70 -18.91 17.20
C VAL A 66 30.92 -18.13 16.69
N GLY A 67 30.81 -16.80 16.65
CA GLY A 67 31.92 -15.88 16.37
C GLY A 67 32.24 -15.63 14.89
N LEU A 68 31.55 -16.29 13.95
CA LEU A 68 31.69 -16.05 12.52
C LEU A 68 31.16 -14.65 12.18
N ALA A 69 31.99 -13.83 11.52
CA ALA A 69 31.60 -12.49 11.07
C ALA A 69 30.91 -12.57 9.71
N TYR A 70 29.72 -11.99 9.59
CA TYR A 70 28.90 -12.04 8.39
C TYR A 70 28.29 -10.68 8.06
N ASP A 71 28.07 -10.46 6.78
CA ASP A 71 27.21 -9.42 6.25
C ASP A 71 25.83 -10.02 5.99
N VAL A 72 24.77 -9.27 6.24
CA VAL A 72 23.37 -9.71 6.14
C VAL A 72 22.58 -8.77 5.25
N SER A 73 21.72 -9.34 4.42
CA SER A 73 20.61 -8.66 3.76
C SER A 73 19.28 -9.26 4.22
N ILE A 74 18.28 -8.41 4.48
CA ILE A 74 16.89 -8.77 4.80
C ILE A 74 15.97 -7.93 3.89
N THR A 75 15.15 -8.57 3.08
CA THR A 75 14.17 -7.89 2.21
C THR A 75 12.75 -8.10 2.72
N CYS A 76 11.97 -7.03 2.80
CA CYS A 76 10.55 -7.05 3.17
C CYS A 76 9.71 -6.38 2.07
N GLN A 77 8.69 -7.07 1.54
CA GLN A 77 7.86 -6.57 0.44
C GLN A 77 6.38 -6.85 0.69
N LEU A 78 5.48 -5.92 0.34
CA LEU A 78 4.04 -6.17 0.38
C LEU A 78 3.63 -6.99 -0.85
N SER A 79 2.83 -8.05 -0.67
CA SER A 79 2.30 -8.83 -1.78
C SER A 79 1.32 -8.01 -2.63
N SER A 80 1.17 -8.34 -3.92
CA SER A 80 0.32 -7.58 -4.86
C SER A 80 -1.18 -7.60 -4.55
N ASP A 81 -1.63 -8.54 -3.71
CA ASP A 81 -2.99 -8.60 -3.14
C ASP A 81 -3.14 -7.83 -1.82
N HIS A 82 -2.05 -7.23 -1.34
CA HIS A 82 -1.87 -6.55 -0.04
C HIS A 82 -2.19 -7.42 1.20
N THR A 83 -2.34 -8.75 1.07
CA THR A 83 -2.70 -9.60 2.22
C THR A 83 -1.51 -10.15 3.02
N LYS A 84 -0.27 -10.00 2.53
CA LYS A 84 0.95 -10.54 3.15
C LYS A 84 2.11 -9.55 3.04
N ILE A 85 3.02 -9.59 4.00
CA ILE A 85 4.37 -9.03 3.84
C ILE A 85 5.32 -10.21 3.67
N LEU A 86 5.90 -10.35 2.49
CA LEU A 86 6.93 -11.34 2.19
C LEU A 86 8.24 -10.88 2.85
N GLU A 87 8.92 -11.79 3.55
CA GLU A 87 10.18 -11.52 4.22
C GLU A 87 11.23 -12.55 3.80
N THR A 88 12.43 -12.13 3.45
CA THR A 88 13.57 -13.00 3.08
C THR A 88 14.86 -12.52 3.73
N HIS A 89 15.85 -13.40 3.86
CA HIS A 89 17.19 -13.01 4.28
C HIS A 89 18.29 -13.88 3.64
N GLN A 90 19.50 -13.32 3.62
CA GLN A 90 20.76 -14.03 3.36
C GLN A 90 21.85 -13.51 4.29
N TRP A 91 22.62 -14.41 4.90
CA TRP A 91 23.84 -14.11 5.67
C TRP A 91 25.04 -14.66 4.91
N THR A 92 26.07 -13.84 4.69
CA THR A 92 27.24 -14.18 3.86
C THR A 92 28.53 -13.81 4.59
N THR A 93 29.52 -14.71 4.64
CA THR A 93 30.88 -14.37 5.12
C THR A 93 31.66 -13.60 4.06
N LYS A 94 32.72 -12.89 4.47
CA LYS A 94 33.57 -12.05 3.59
C LYS A 94 34.26 -12.79 2.43
N ASP A 95 34.30 -14.12 2.49
CA ASP A 95 34.79 -15.03 1.44
C ASP A 95 33.70 -15.39 0.40
N GLY A 96 32.49 -14.86 0.53
CA GLY A 96 31.35 -15.13 -0.35
C GLY A 96 30.52 -16.36 0.03
N ARG A 97 30.91 -17.13 1.06
CA ARG A 97 30.12 -18.29 1.51
C ARG A 97 28.84 -17.84 2.23
N ILE A 98 27.71 -18.43 1.84
CA ILE A 98 26.43 -18.27 2.53
C ILE A 98 26.46 -19.06 3.85
N LEU A 99 26.12 -18.41 4.97
CA LEU A 99 25.96 -19.05 6.28
C LEU A 99 24.51 -19.44 6.56
N SER A 100 23.56 -18.58 6.18
CA SER A 100 22.12 -18.83 6.35
C SER A 100 21.33 -18.13 5.25
N THR A 101 20.20 -18.73 4.87
CA THR A 101 19.19 -18.14 3.99
C THR A 101 17.81 -18.54 4.47
N GLY A 102 16.82 -17.67 4.28
CA GLY A 102 15.45 -18.02 4.59
C GLY A 102 14.42 -17.13 3.90
N SER A 103 13.18 -17.61 3.91
CA SER A 103 12.02 -16.91 3.37
C SER A 103 10.75 -17.27 4.13
N GLY A 104 9.78 -16.36 4.09
CA GLY A 104 8.49 -16.53 4.74
C GLY A 104 7.55 -15.37 4.46
N PHE A 105 6.45 -15.30 5.20
CA PHE A 105 5.49 -14.22 5.10
C PHE A 105 4.82 -13.91 6.43
N VAL A 106 4.59 -12.62 6.69
CA VAL A 106 3.70 -12.12 7.74
C VAL A 106 2.29 -11.94 7.17
N THR A 107 1.28 -12.36 7.93
CA THR A 107 -0.16 -12.20 7.62
C THR A 107 -0.95 -11.96 8.91
N TYR A 108 -2.20 -11.53 8.81
CA TYR A 108 -3.16 -11.75 9.89
C TYR A 108 -3.76 -13.15 9.77
N ASP A 109 -3.82 -13.90 10.87
CA ASP A 109 -4.50 -15.19 10.97
C ASP A 109 -5.85 -15.00 11.68
N SER A 110 -6.94 -15.28 10.96
CA SER A 110 -8.32 -15.12 11.46
C SER A 110 -8.76 -16.18 12.48
N LYS A 111 -8.14 -17.37 12.48
CA LYS A 111 -8.40 -18.43 13.47
C LYS A 111 -7.64 -18.14 14.77
N ARG A 112 -6.36 -17.74 14.65
CA ARG A 112 -5.51 -17.38 15.80
C ARG A 112 -5.76 -15.95 16.32
N LYS A 113 -6.47 -15.11 15.55
CA LYS A 113 -6.83 -13.71 15.83
C LYS A 113 -5.65 -12.76 16.04
N LYS A 114 -4.48 -13.07 15.47
CA LYS A 114 -3.22 -12.32 15.64
C LYS A 114 -2.47 -12.16 14.33
N ILE A 115 -1.51 -11.24 14.33
CA ILE A 115 -0.51 -11.12 13.26
C ILE A 115 0.55 -12.20 13.51
N PHE A 116 0.83 -12.99 12.48
CA PHE A 116 1.60 -14.22 12.54
C PHE A 116 2.48 -14.31 11.30
N SER A 117 3.67 -14.90 11.44
CA SER A 117 4.55 -15.24 10.33
C SER A 117 4.96 -16.71 10.36
N SER A 118 5.02 -17.29 9.17
CA SER A 118 5.60 -18.61 8.92
C SER A 118 6.87 -18.42 8.11
N TYR A 119 7.97 -18.95 8.60
CA TYR A 119 9.31 -18.73 8.04
C TYR A 119 10.09 -20.05 7.98
N SER A 120 10.98 -20.19 7.01
CA SER A 120 11.81 -21.40 6.84
C SER A 120 13.05 -21.10 6.02
N GLY A 121 14.10 -21.92 6.19
CA GLY A 121 15.37 -21.69 5.54
C GLY A 121 16.40 -22.79 5.79
N PHE A 122 17.66 -22.48 5.52
CA PHE A 122 18.79 -23.38 5.71
C PHE A 122 19.95 -22.67 6.41
N ASP A 123 20.37 -23.21 7.56
CA ASP A 123 21.58 -22.82 8.29
C ASP A 123 22.73 -23.76 7.88
N GLN A 124 23.72 -23.25 7.15
CA GLN A 124 24.84 -24.04 6.59
C GLN A 124 24.42 -25.28 5.78
N GLY A 125 23.20 -25.27 5.22
CA GLY A 125 22.59 -26.38 4.49
C GLY A 125 21.61 -27.24 5.31
N GLU A 126 21.48 -26.99 6.62
CA GLU A 126 20.57 -27.70 7.52
C GLU A 126 19.20 -27.00 7.60
N PRO A 127 18.08 -27.69 7.32
CA PRO A 127 16.77 -27.05 7.24
C PRO A 127 16.22 -26.65 8.61
N PHE A 128 15.74 -25.41 8.70
CA PHE A 128 15.00 -24.89 9.85
C PHE A 128 13.60 -24.37 9.46
N SER A 129 12.68 -24.35 10.42
CA SER A 129 11.36 -23.75 10.27
C SER A 129 10.96 -23.00 11.53
N THR A 130 10.50 -21.75 11.40
CA THR A 130 10.25 -20.84 12.52
C THR A 130 8.84 -20.27 12.43
N LEU A 131 8.06 -20.47 13.48
CA LEU A 131 6.76 -19.83 13.67
C LEU A 131 6.95 -18.57 14.50
N ILE A 132 6.35 -17.46 14.08
CA ILE A 132 6.63 -16.14 14.66
C ILE A 132 5.32 -15.43 14.99
N ASP A 133 5.16 -15.04 16.25
CA ASP A 133 4.03 -14.23 16.73
C ASP A 133 4.44 -12.77 16.88
N ILE A 134 3.72 -11.86 16.21
CA ILE A 134 3.93 -10.41 16.38
C ILE A 134 3.07 -9.97 17.57
N VAL A 135 3.66 -10.02 18.78
CA VAL A 135 2.94 -9.84 20.05
C VAL A 135 2.74 -8.37 20.45
N LYS A 136 3.53 -7.45 19.89
CA LYS A 136 3.39 -6.00 20.10
C LYS A 136 3.90 -5.24 18.88
N PHE A 137 3.22 -4.17 18.49
CA PHE A 137 3.79 -3.11 17.66
C PHE A 137 3.30 -1.74 18.16
N GLY A 138 4.09 -0.69 17.92
CA GLY A 138 3.85 0.67 18.37
C GLY A 138 4.05 1.69 17.24
N THR A 139 4.62 2.85 17.54
CA THR A 139 4.93 3.86 16.51
C THR A 139 6.12 3.42 15.65
N ASN A 140 7.22 3.03 16.28
CA ASN A 140 8.50 2.67 15.65
C ASN A 140 9.22 1.51 16.36
N GLU A 141 8.45 0.64 17.00
CA GLU A 141 8.93 -0.58 17.66
C GLU A 141 7.97 -1.75 17.41
N GLU A 142 8.51 -2.96 17.36
CA GLU A 142 7.74 -4.22 17.33
C GLU A 142 8.44 -5.29 18.17
N LYS A 143 7.68 -6.20 18.78
CA LYS A 143 8.19 -7.39 19.44
C LYS A 143 7.62 -8.63 18.78
N ARG A 144 8.52 -9.55 18.44
CA ARG A 144 8.22 -10.88 17.89
C ARG A 144 8.66 -11.95 18.88
N GLU A 145 7.83 -12.97 19.09
CA GLU A 145 8.23 -14.23 19.74
C GLU A 145 8.40 -15.30 18.67
N HIS A 146 9.46 -16.10 18.76
CA HIS A 146 9.82 -17.12 17.76
C HIS A 146 9.83 -18.49 18.42
N THR A 147 9.22 -19.46 17.75
CA THR A 147 9.35 -20.89 18.01
C THR A 147 9.99 -21.52 16.79
N GLU A 148 11.29 -21.75 16.88
CA GLU A 148 12.14 -22.29 15.82
C GLU A 148 12.30 -23.79 15.99
N THR A 149 12.36 -24.53 14.88
CA THR A 149 12.63 -25.97 14.87
C THR A 149 13.77 -26.27 13.90
N LEU A 150 14.84 -26.84 14.43
CA LEU A 150 16.04 -27.27 13.72
C LEU A 150 16.37 -28.69 14.15
N LYS A 151 16.58 -29.62 13.19
CA LYS A 151 16.92 -31.04 13.47
C LYS A 151 16.00 -31.72 14.49
N GLY A 152 14.70 -31.39 14.45
CA GLY A 152 13.69 -31.92 15.38
C GLY A 152 13.75 -31.38 16.82
N LYS A 153 14.62 -30.41 17.11
CA LYS A 153 14.67 -29.71 18.40
C LYS A 153 14.01 -28.34 18.28
N THR A 154 13.25 -27.95 19.29
CA THR A 154 12.56 -26.65 19.35
C THR A 154 13.37 -25.65 20.18
N TYR A 155 13.53 -24.44 19.67
CA TYR A 155 14.21 -23.31 20.30
C TYR A 155 13.26 -22.12 20.38
N ASN A 156 13.30 -21.35 21.47
CA ASN A 156 12.41 -20.20 21.65
C ASN A 156 13.21 -18.95 22.01
N TYR A 157 12.95 -17.86 21.28
CA TYR A 157 13.60 -16.57 21.48
C TYR A 157 12.67 -15.41 21.09
N SER A 158 12.86 -14.26 21.72
CA SER A 158 12.18 -13.02 21.32
C SER A 158 13.09 -12.16 20.47
N ALA A 159 12.54 -11.32 19.59
CA ALA A 159 13.30 -10.23 18.97
C ALA A 159 12.53 -8.92 19.05
N ASN A 160 13.26 -7.86 19.40
CA ASN A 160 12.74 -6.52 19.59
C ASN A 160 13.29 -5.66 18.45
N PHE A 161 12.40 -5.18 17.59
CA PHE A 161 12.71 -4.35 16.43
C PHE A 161 12.49 -2.89 16.80
N LYS A 162 13.41 -2.00 16.41
CA LYS A 162 13.30 -0.55 16.62
C LYS A 162 13.79 0.21 15.40
N TRP A 163 12.92 1.04 14.84
CA TRP A 163 13.22 1.88 13.69
C TRP A 163 13.63 3.27 14.13
N ASP A 164 14.73 3.78 13.58
CA ASP A 164 15.12 5.18 13.68
C ASP A 164 14.90 5.88 12.33
N ARG A 165 13.76 6.58 12.25
CA ARG A 165 13.34 7.34 11.08
C ARG A 165 14.25 8.55 10.77
N LYS A 166 15.17 8.94 11.67
CA LYS A 166 16.15 10.01 11.41
C LYS A 166 17.37 9.53 10.63
N THR A 167 17.80 8.30 10.88
CA THR A 167 19.00 7.70 10.25
C THR A 167 18.67 6.73 9.12
N GLY A 168 17.39 6.36 8.95
CA GLY A 168 17.00 5.28 8.03
C GLY A 168 17.41 3.90 8.55
N GLY A 169 17.64 3.77 9.86
CA GLY A 169 18.16 2.56 10.50
C GLY A 169 17.08 1.70 11.17
N LYS A 170 17.37 0.40 11.28
CA LYS A 170 16.58 -0.60 12.01
C LYS A 170 17.53 -1.38 12.93
N THR A 171 17.28 -1.37 14.23
CA THR A 171 17.95 -2.27 15.18
C THR A 171 17.05 -3.47 15.45
N ILE A 172 17.61 -4.69 15.40
CA ILE A 172 16.95 -5.92 15.84
C ILE A 172 17.75 -6.48 17.00
N THR A 173 17.12 -6.64 18.17
CA THR A 173 17.75 -7.20 19.37
C THR A 173 17.08 -8.52 19.73
N HIS A 174 17.75 -9.63 19.40
CA HIS A 174 17.27 -10.99 19.69
C HIS A 174 17.69 -11.41 21.11
N VAL A 175 16.77 -11.95 21.90
CA VAL A 175 16.97 -12.35 23.30
C VAL A 175 16.47 -13.79 23.46
N GLY A 176 17.35 -14.70 23.89
CA GLY A 176 16.99 -16.10 24.15
C GLY A 176 16.06 -16.30 25.34
N SER A 177 15.65 -17.55 25.58
CA SER A 177 14.89 -17.94 26.78
C SER A 177 15.62 -17.59 28.08
N ASP A 178 16.94 -17.76 28.06
CA ASP A 178 17.85 -17.50 29.17
C ASP A 178 18.17 -16.00 29.19
N LYS A 179 17.43 -15.24 30.00
CA LYS A 179 17.45 -13.76 30.01
C LYS A 179 18.83 -13.13 30.31
N ASP A 180 19.75 -13.92 30.85
CA ASP A 180 21.07 -13.50 31.30
C ASP A 180 22.18 -13.73 30.26
N LYS A 181 21.85 -14.27 29.08
CA LYS A 181 22.79 -14.42 27.94
C LYS A 181 22.69 -13.24 26.98
N GLU A 182 23.82 -12.80 26.43
CA GLU A 182 23.87 -11.59 25.61
C GLU A 182 23.01 -11.67 24.34
N ALA A 183 22.32 -10.57 24.08
CA ALA A 183 21.40 -10.44 22.96
C ALA A 183 22.14 -10.19 21.63
N LEU A 184 21.82 -10.93 20.56
CA LEU A 184 22.30 -10.55 19.22
C LEU A 184 21.60 -9.25 18.81
N LYS A 185 22.34 -8.14 18.98
CA LYS A 185 21.99 -6.81 18.49
C LYS A 185 22.54 -6.61 17.08
N LEU A 186 21.67 -6.75 16.10
CA LEU A 186 21.93 -6.44 14.70
C LEU A 186 21.51 -4.98 14.42
N VAL A 187 22.43 -4.18 13.87
CA VAL A 187 22.13 -2.82 13.38
C VAL A 187 22.13 -2.87 11.86
N LEU A 188 20.99 -2.51 11.28
CA LEU A 188 20.75 -2.44 9.85
C LEU A 188 20.56 -0.99 9.43
N VAL A 189 21.09 -0.65 8.26
CA VAL A 189 20.61 0.48 7.46
C VAL A 189 19.65 -0.07 6.41
N ALA A 190 18.70 0.74 5.95
CA ALA A 190 18.06 0.45 4.67
C ALA A 190 19.16 0.54 3.59
N GLU A 191 19.18 -0.41 2.65
CA GLU A 191 19.79 -0.11 1.36
C GLU A 191 19.00 1.05 0.77
N ASN A 192 19.69 2.09 0.28
CA ASN A 192 19.05 3.39 0.01
C ASN A 192 18.24 3.42 -1.30
N HIS A 193 17.36 2.43 -1.49
CA HIS A 193 16.02 2.67 -2.01
C HIS A 193 15.25 3.57 -1.02
N GLY A 194 15.68 4.83 -0.90
CA GLY A 194 14.94 5.89 -0.21
C GLY A 194 13.73 6.34 -1.05
N SER A 195 12.90 5.37 -1.48
CA SER A 195 11.96 5.40 -2.61
C SER A 195 12.59 6.09 -3.82
N SER A 196 13.07 5.35 -4.82
CA SER A 196 13.74 6.00 -5.96
C SER A 196 12.83 7.07 -6.55
N GLN A 197 13.38 8.09 -7.21
CA GLN A 197 12.50 9.13 -7.76
C GLN A 197 11.51 8.53 -8.79
N GLU A 198 11.85 7.38 -9.37
CA GLU A 198 10.95 6.58 -10.21
C GLU A 198 9.84 5.87 -9.40
N ASP A 199 10.14 5.30 -8.23
CA ASP A 199 9.12 4.76 -7.30
C ASP A 199 8.16 5.87 -6.81
N LYS A 200 8.68 7.05 -6.46
CA LYS A 200 7.86 8.22 -6.09
C LYS A 200 6.96 8.67 -7.23
N ASP A 201 7.50 8.74 -8.46
CA ASP A 201 6.73 9.05 -9.66
C ASP A 201 5.58 8.02 -9.85
N ILE A 202 5.83 6.72 -9.64
CA ILE A 202 4.82 5.65 -9.71
C ILE A 202 3.70 5.87 -8.70
N GLU A 203 4.03 6.09 -7.42
CA GLU A 203 3.03 6.34 -6.36
C GLU A 203 2.20 7.60 -6.64
N GLU A 204 2.86 8.73 -6.91
CA GLU A 204 2.19 10.02 -7.11
C GLU A 204 1.32 10.05 -8.39
N VAL A 205 1.77 9.43 -9.49
CA VAL A 205 1.00 9.36 -10.74
C VAL A 205 -0.18 8.39 -10.59
N THR A 206 0.00 7.25 -9.91
CA THR A 206 -1.11 6.33 -9.61
C THR A 206 -2.18 7.02 -8.76
N ALA A 207 -1.78 7.73 -7.72
CA ALA A 207 -2.68 8.54 -6.90
C ALA A 207 -3.36 9.66 -7.72
N THR A 208 -2.66 10.25 -8.70
CA THR A 208 -3.22 11.28 -9.59
C THR A 208 -4.27 10.71 -10.55
N VAL A 209 -4.06 9.50 -11.11
CA VAL A 209 -5.04 8.80 -11.96
C VAL A 209 -6.30 8.43 -11.17
N LEU A 210 -6.15 7.87 -9.96
CA LEU A 210 -7.28 7.56 -9.08
C LEU A 210 -8.09 8.82 -8.74
N LYS A 211 -7.40 9.88 -8.28
CA LYS A 211 -7.99 11.18 -7.95
C LYS A 211 -8.70 11.83 -9.13
N MET A 212 -8.25 11.63 -10.37
CA MET A 212 -8.94 12.11 -11.57
C MET A 212 -10.35 11.52 -11.66
N TYR A 213 -10.47 10.19 -11.62
CA TYR A 213 -11.77 9.52 -11.74
C TYR A 213 -12.68 9.79 -10.53
N ASP A 214 -12.15 9.83 -9.31
CA ASP A 214 -12.93 10.23 -8.14
C ASP A 214 -13.45 11.67 -8.25
N LEU A 215 -12.67 12.61 -8.76
CA LEU A 215 -13.13 13.98 -9.00
C LEU A 215 -14.23 14.03 -10.07
N VAL A 216 -14.12 13.27 -11.16
CA VAL A 216 -15.14 13.18 -12.22
C VAL A 216 -16.44 12.57 -11.67
N ASN A 217 -16.32 11.45 -10.94
CA ASN A 217 -17.44 10.73 -10.34
C ASN A 217 -18.21 11.57 -9.31
N ASN A 218 -17.51 12.41 -8.53
CA ASN A 218 -18.14 13.26 -7.52
C ASN A 218 -18.63 14.61 -8.06
N LYS A 219 -17.87 15.29 -8.92
CA LYS A 219 -18.23 16.62 -9.46
C LYS A 219 -19.17 16.57 -10.67
N LYS A 220 -19.34 15.40 -11.29
CA LYS A 220 -20.08 15.21 -12.56
C LYS A 220 -19.59 16.13 -13.69
N HIS A 221 -18.28 16.39 -13.69
CA HIS A 221 -17.57 17.16 -14.71
C HIS A 221 -16.10 16.73 -14.70
N TRP A 222 -15.42 16.77 -15.85
CA TRP A 222 -13.98 16.55 -15.91
C TRP A 222 -13.25 17.70 -15.18
N SER A 223 -12.51 17.37 -14.14
CA SER A 223 -11.85 18.35 -13.26
C SER A 223 -10.43 18.63 -13.76
N PRO A 224 -9.96 19.89 -13.81
CA PRO A 224 -8.75 20.25 -14.53
C PRO A 224 -7.48 19.57 -14.02
N ILE A 225 -6.99 18.58 -14.79
CA ILE A 225 -5.68 17.95 -14.59
C ILE A 225 -4.82 17.85 -15.86
N ASN A 226 -5.28 18.43 -16.98
CA ASN A 226 -4.38 18.81 -18.07
C ASN A 226 -3.23 19.70 -17.55
N SER A 227 -2.17 19.75 -18.37
CA SER A 227 -1.16 20.80 -18.26
C SER A 227 -1.72 22.20 -18.49
N GLU A 228 -1.02 23.20 -17.98
CA GLU A 228 -1.24 24.63 -18.26
C GLU A 228 -1.11 24.95 -19.77
N ASN A 229 -0.38 24.14 -20.54
CA ASN A 229 -0.28 24.23 -22.01
C ASN A 229 -1.35 23.36 -22.75
N GLY A 230 -2.30 22.78 -22.02
CA GLY A 230 -3.26 21.81 -22.53
C GLY A 230 -2.66 20.43 -22.82
N SER A 231 -3.47 19.54 -23.41
CA SER A 231 -3.04 18.18 -23.75
C SER A 231 -3.58 17.69 -25.11
N TYR A 232 -2.84 16.79 -25.75
CA TYR A 232 -3.21 16.17 -27.02
C TYR A 232 -3.96 14.86 -26.79
N GLN A 233 -5.22 14.78 -27.24
CA GLN A 233 -6.14 13.72 -26.84
C GLN A 233 -6.79 12.96 -28.00
N PHE A 234 -6.67 11.63 -27.97
CA PHE A 234 -7.55 10.70 -28.70
C PHE A 234 -8.63 10.17 -27.74
N TRP A 235 -9.89 10.33 -28.13
CA TRP A 235 -11.05 9.97 -27.29
C TRP A 235 -11.63 8.61 -27.67
N SER A 236 -12.32 7.98 -26.72
CA SER A 236 -12.95 6.67 -26.87
C SER A 236 -14.09 6.61 -27.91
N SER A 237 -14.54 7.77 -28.41
CA SER A 237 -15.41 7.88 -29.58
C SER A 237 -14.72 7.55 -30.92
N GLY A 238 -13.42 7.23 -30.92
CA GLY A 238 -12.64 6.91 -32.11
C GLY A 238 -12.29 8.10 -33.00
N GLY A 239 -12.62 9.33 -32.57
CA GLY A 239 -12.42 10.56 -33.34
C GLY A 239 -10.96 10.95 -33.56
N LEU A 240 -10.76 11.95 -34.44
CA LEU A 240 -9.46 12.54 -34.73
C LEU A 240 -8.82 13.21 -33.49
N LEU A 241 -7.51 13.44 -33.57
CA LEU A 241 -6.73 14.11 -32.52
C LEU A 241 -7.31 15.49 -32.16
N ASN A 242 -7.49 15.71 -30.86
CA ASN A 242 -7.89 16.99 -30.27
C ASN A 242 -6.71 17.63 -29.53
N HIS A 243 -6.71 18.95 -29.39
CA HIS A 243 -5.90 19.68 -28.42
C HIS A 243 -6.84 20.32 -27.39
N VAL A 244 -6.79 19.84 -26.15
CA VAL A 244 -7.67 20.30 -25.08
C VAL A 244 -6.90 21.31 -24.24
N THR A 245 -7.23 22.59 -24.42
CA THR A 245 -6.67 23.69 -23.62
C THR A 245 -7.31 23.74 -22.22
N PRO A 246 -6.70 24.43 -21.23
CA PRO A 246 -7.33 24.65 -19.92
C PRO A 246 -8.62 25.48 -19.95
N GLU A 247 -8.94 26.11 -21.08
CA GLU A 247 -10.23 26.75 -21.34
C GLU A 247 -11.26 25.74 -21.88
N LEU A 248 -10.88 24.96 -22.90
CA LEU A 248 -11.76 23.93 -23.45
C LEU A 248 -12.11 22.85 -22.41
N GLU A 249 -11.18 22.49 -21.52
CA GLU A 249 -11.42 21.55 -20.41
C GLU A 249 -12.50 22.04 -19.42
N LYS A 250 -12.56 23.35 -19.15
CA LYS A 250 -13.60 23.97 -18.30
C LYS A 250 -14.97 24.01 -18.97
N ASN A 251 -14.98 23.98 -20.30
CA ASN A 251 -16.17 24.07 -21.15
C ASN A 251 -16.60 22.71 -21.73
N LEU A 252 -16.06 21.60 -21.20
CA LEU A 252 -16.50 20.25 -21.58
C LEU A 252 -17.97 20.00 -21.20
N PRO A 253 -18.67 19.05 -21.86
CA PRO A 253 -20.04 18.72 -21.51
C PRO A 253 -20.15 18.23 -20.06
N ALA A 254 -21.12 18.80 -19.32
CA ALA A 254 -21.50 18.28 -18.01
C ALA A 254 -21.96 16.83 -18.11
N ILE A 255 -21.75 16.07 -17.03
CA ILE A 255 -22.10 14.66 -16.93
C ILE A 255 -23.37 14.56 -16.06
N GLU A 256 -24.28 13.63 -16.37
CA GLU A 256 -25.48 13.38 -15.56
C GLU A 256 -25.19 12.26 -14.55
N SER A 257 -24.60 11.15 -15.01
CA SER A 257 -24.08 10.08 -14.16
C SER A 257 -22.73 9.57 -14.66
N ASN A 258 -21.89 9.14 -13.73
CA ASN A 258 -20.62 8.47 -14.01
C ASN A 258 -20.29 7.53 -12.86
N SER A 259 -19.76 6.36 -13.19
CA SER A 259 -19.20 5.38 -12.27
C SER A 259 -17.87 4.80 -12.77
N ILE A 260 -17.29 5.35 -13.85
CA ILE A 260 -16.03 4.85 -14.44
C ILE A 260 -14.90 4.91 -13.39
N GLN A 261 -14.18 3.80 -13.25
CA GLN A 261 -13.06 3.61 -12.34
C GLN A 261 -11.86 3.03 -13.10
N PRO A 262 -10.62 3.44 -12.78
CA PRO A 262 -9.41 2.88 -13.38
C PRO A 262 -9.07 1.53 -12.75
N LYS A 263 -8.57 0.59 -13.55
CA LYS A 263 -8.19 -0.78 -13.18
C LYS A 263 -6.82 -1.12 -13.75
N HIS A 264 -6.07 -1.97 -13.03
CA HIS A 264 -4.75 -2.46 -13.44
C HIS A 264 -3.77 -1.33 -13.85
N ILE A 265 -3.72 -0.27 -13.04
CA ILE A 265 -2.84 0.88 -13.30
C ILE A 265 -1.38 0.44 -13.25
N THR A 266 -0.69 0.63 -14.37
CA THR A 266 0.74 0.45 -14.55
C THR A 266 1.35 1.80 -14.87
N VAL A 267 2.33 2.26 -14.07
CA VAL A 267 3.07 3.50 -14.35
C VAL A 267 4.51 3.15 -14.74
N VAL A 268 4.98 3.77 -15.81
CA VAL A 268 6.38 3.71 -16.27
C VAL A 268 6.96 5.12 -16.22
N PRO A 269 7.85 5.42 -15.25
CA PRO A 269 8.69 6.61 -15.28
C PRO A 269 9.54 6.62 -16.56
N VAL A 270 9.52 7.74 -17.27
CA VAL A 270 10.31 7.95 -18.50
C VAL A 270 11.48 8.89 -18.23
N LYS A 271 11.32 9.80 -17.26
CA LYS A 271 12.38 10.63 -16.72
C LYS A 271 12.04 11.02 -15.28
N ALA A 272 12.72 10.41 -14.32
CA ALA A 272 12.45 10.56 -12.90
C ALA A 272 12.23 12.03 -12.45
N GLY A 273 11.14 12.28 -11.74
CA GLY A 273 10.71 13.56 -11.20
C GLY A 273 10.18 14.54 -12.26
N LYS A 274 10.01 14.09 -13.52
CA LYS A 274 9.73 14.98 -14.67
C LYS A 274 8.69 14.44 -15.65
N VAL A 275 8.79 13.17 -16.06
CA VAL A 275 7.91 12.55 -17.07
C VAL A 275 7.63 11.09 -16.74
N ALA A 276 6.37 10.68 -16.80
CA ALA A 276 5.92 9.30 -16.62
C ALA A 276 4.73 8.97 -17.54
N VAL A 277 4.49 7.70 -17.81
CA VAL A 277 3.36 7.21 -18.61
C VAL A 277 2.52 6.26 -17.76
N ALA A 278 1.22 6.53 -17.64
CA ALA A 278 0.27 5.64 -16.97
C ALA A 278 -0.59 4.90 -18.00
N MET A 279 -0.70 3.58 -17.84
CA MET A 279 -1.51 2.69 -18.66
C MET A 279 -2.48 1.94 -17.75
N PHE A 280 -3.75 1.90 -18.11
CA PHE A 280 -4.81 1.29 -17.30
C PHE A 280 -6.05 0.97 -18.14
N TYR A 281 -6.94 0.14 -17.61
CA TYR A 281 -8.30 0.01 -18.14
C TYR A 281 -9.21 1.00 -17.40
N ALA A 282 -10.15 1.63 -18.09
CA ALA A 282 -11.17 2.48 -17.49
C ALA A 282 -12.55 1.86 -17.78
N GLU A 283 -13.22 1.45 -16.70
CA GLU A 283 -14.39 0.58 -16.72
C GLU A 283 -15.53 1.14 -15.85
N GLY A 284 -16.77 1.06 -16.32
CA GLY A 284 -17.96 1.46 -15.56
C GLY A 284 -19.12 1.87 -16.45
N ALA A 285 -19.88 2.89 -16.04
CA ALA A 285 -20.93 3.51 -16.84
C ALA A 285 -20.81 5.04 -16.88
N GLU A 286 -21.19 5.65 -18.00
CA GLU A 286 -21.26 7.12 -18.16
C GLU A 286 -22.54 7.54 -18.88
N LYS A 287 -23.08 8.69 -18.47
CA LYS A 287 -24.12 9.44 -19.18
C LYS A 287 -23.69 10.91 -19.25
N MET A 288 -23.10 11.31 -20.38
CA MET A 288 -22.86 12.72 -20.68
C MET A 288 -24.18 13.43 -21.04
N LYS A 289 -24.32 14.71 -20.66
CA LYS A 289 -25.51 15.49 -20.95
C LYS A 289 -25.74 15.63 -22.44
N GLY A 290 -26.95 15.28 -22.88
CA GLY A 290 -27.34 15.32 -24.30
C GLY A 290 -26.76 14.18 -25.18
N ARG A 291 -26.15 13.15 -24.59
CA ARG A 291 -25.69 11.94 -25.31
C ARG A 291 -26.47 10.69 -24.84
N PRO A 292 -26.43 9.57 -25.58
CA PRO A 292 -26.89 8.27 -25.06
C PRO A 292 -26.16 7.86 -23.77
N ALA A 293 -26.74 6.94 -23.01
CA ALA A 293 -26.03 6.28 -21.90
C ALA A 293 -25.04 5.24 -22.46
N VAL A 294 -23.96 5.00 -21.73
CA VAL A 294 -23.00 3.92 -21.99
C VAL A 294 -22.86 3.10 -20.71
N ASP A 295 -23.70 2.08 -20.58
CA ASP A 295 -23.86 1.32 -19.32
C ASP A 295 -22.74 0.29 -19.07
N HIS A 296 -21.95 -0.01 -20.10
CA HIS A 296 -20.79 -0.91 -20.03
C HIS A 296 -19.60 -0.29 -20.78
N TYR A 297 -19.14 0.86 -20.28
CA TYR A 297 -17.96 1.55 -20.77
C TYR A 297 -16.72 0.72 -20.45
N MET A 298 -15.96 0.32 -21.48
CA MET A 298 -14.70 -0.41 -21.36
C MET A 298 -13.67 0.17 -22.32
N THR A 299 -12.60 0.77 -21.79
CA THR A 299 -11.52 1.34 -22.60
C THR A 299 -10.13 1.03 -22.05
N ARG A 300 -9.15 0.94 -22.96
CA ARG A 300 -7.72 1.04 -22.64
C ARG A 300 -7.35 2.51 -22.63
N ALA A 301 -6.69 2.96 -21.57
CA ALA A 301 -6.19 4.32 -21.40
C ALA A 301 -4.65 4.34 -21.42
N THR A 302 -4.07 5.39 -21.99
CA THR A 302 -2.65 5.70 -21.90
C THR A 302 -2.48 7.21 -21.76
N LEU A 303 -1.96 7.67 -20.63
CA LEU A 303 -1.79 9.08 -20.28
C LEU A 303 -0.30 9.38 -20.08
N VAL A 304 0.21 10.42 -20.74
CA VAL A 304 1.58 10.91 -20.59
C VAL A 304 1.58 12.08 -19.62
N PHE A 305 2.19 11.92 -18.45
CA PHE A 305 2.27 12.91 -17.38
C PHE A 305 3.59 13.67 -17.40
N ALA A 306 3.53 14.96 -17.07
CA ALA A 306 4.67 15.82 -16.77
C ALA A 306 4.51 16.42 -15.36
N LYS A 307 5.64 16.64 -14.67
CA LYS A 307 5.68 17.30 -13.36
C LYS A 307 5.66 18.82 -13.58
N GLU A 308 4.56 19.47 -13.24
CA GLU A 308 4.31 20.91 -13.46
C GLU A 308 3.84 21.55 -12.14
N ASN A 309 4.54 22.60 -11.70
CA ASN A 309 4.24 23.35 -10.46
C ASN A 309 4.06 22.44 -9.21
N GLY A 310 4.88 21.38 -9.14
CA GLY A 310 4.88 20.38 -8.06
C GLY A 310 3.88 19.23 -8.23
N GLY A 311 2.84 19.40 -9.06
CA GLY A 311 1.84 18.37 -9.35
C GLY A 311 2.14 17.58 -10.63
N TRP A 312 1.47 16.44 -10.80
CA TRP A 312 1.46 15.73 -12.08
C TRP A 312 0.28 16.18 -12.94
N ARG A 313 0.57 16.56 -14.19
CA ARG A 313 -0.39 17.03 -15.19
C ARG A 313 -0.22 16.23 -16.48
N PHE A 314 -1.29 15.82 -17.15
CA PHE A 314 -1.12 15.08 -18.41
C PHE A 314 -1.00 16.00 -19.63
N ARG A 315 -0.09 15.62 -20.54
CA ARG A 315 0.31 16.31 -21.79
C ARG A 315 -0.24 15.64 -23.02
N ALA A 316 -0.49 14.34 -22.95
CA ALA A 316 -1.19 13.58 -23.97
C ALA A 316 -2.03 12.48 -23.31
N ALA A 317 -3.13 12.10 -23.95
CA ALA A 317 -3.98 11.00 -23.52
C ALA A 317 -4.58 10.26 -24.71
N HIS A 318 -4.77 8.96 -24.56
CA HIS A 318 -5.44 8.11 -25.54
C HIS A 318 -6.36 7.15 -24.80
N TRP A 319 -7.67 7.23 -25.07
CA TRP A 319 -8.64 6.21 -24.68
C TRP A 319 -9.15 5.49 -25.92
N SER A 320 -9.06 4.16 -25.93
CA SER A 320 -9.57 3.31 -27.02
C SER A 320 -10.53 2.25 -26.47
N PRO A 321 -11.73 2.05 -27.06
CA PRO A 321 -12.62 0.95 -26.68
C PRO A 321 -11.93 -0.42 -26.72
N ILE A 322 -12.32 -1.35 -25.84
CA ILE A 322 -11.79 -2.73 -25.87
C ILE A 322 -12.41 -3.51 -27.03
N THR A 323 -13.72 -3.40 -27.21
CA THR A 323 -14.46 -3.92 -28.38
C THR A 323 -14.35 -2.95 -29.56
N GLY A 324 -14.43 -3.47 -30.80
CA GLY A 324 -14.13 -2.71 -32.01
C GLY A 324 -15.01 -1.47 -32.20
N GLY A 325 -14.40 -0.30 -32.38
CA GLY A 325 -15.12 0.95 -32.61
C GLY A 325 -15.78 1.00 -33.99
N GLN A 326 -17.03 1.48 -34.03
CA GLN A 326 -17.64 1.91 -35.31
C GLN A 326 -16.97 3.19 -35.82
N GLY A 327 -17.00 3.37 -37.14
CA GLY A 327 -16.29 4.46 -37.82
C GLY A 327 -16.70 5.87 -37.40
N THR A 328 -15.75 6.80 -37.53
CA THR A 328 -15.88 8.20 -37.08
C THR A 328 -17.04 8.97 -37.71
N SER A 329 -17.77 9.73 -36.91
CA SER A 329 -18.83 10.63 -37.35
C SER A 329 -18.71 12.06 -36.80
N THR A 330 -17.51 12.65 -36.74
CA THR A 330 -17.29 14.12 -36.74
C THR A 330 -15.82 14.54 -36.92
N ASN A 331 -15.60 15.82 -37.23
CA ASN A 331 -14.32 16.41 -37.64
C ASN A 331 -13.38 16.78 -36.49
N SER A 332 -12.10 17.08 -36.82
CA SER A 332 -11.10 17.61 -35.88
C SER A 332 -11.46 19.01 -35.36
N THR A 333 -11.03 19.31 -34.14
CA THR A 333 -11.27 20.56 -33.41
C THR A 333 -10.33 21.72 -33.79
N LYS A 334 -9.46 21.57 -34.81
CA LYS A 334 -8.62 22.68 -35.28
C LYS A 334 -9.41 23.74 -36.06
N LYS A 335 -9.34 24.97 -35.54
CA LYS A 335 -9.11 26.18 -36.34
C LYS A 335 -7.72 26.73 -35.98
#